data_AF-A0A7C3UQD7-F1
#
_entry.id   AF-A0A7C3UQD7-F1
#
_cell.length_a   1.000
_cell.length_b   1.000
_cell.length_c   1.000
_cell.angle_alpha   90.00
_cell.angle_beta   90.00
_cell.angle_gamma   90.00
#
_symmetry.space_group_name_H-M   'P 1'
#
loop_
_entity.id
_entity.type
_entity.pdbx_description
1 polymer ?
#
loop_
_entity_poly.entity_id
_entity_poly.type
_entity_poly.pdbx_seq_one_letter_code
_entity_poly.pdbx_strand_id
1 'polypeptide(L)'
;WGAFLTTFFAFFMIVATTATLFVHNIPLTSGEEAALAIEPFAGKLAGTFFAIGILNAGFMGIVVVSLCTAYALAEFFGLSGSLNMPYKQSKIFYTVFMLQLVIGAIFALIPGLSVFQIAVVTQSLNAMSLPFTFYFLIKLTNNEKIMGKYKNNTFQKYFASICTIFIIIASVVSLTLTIHDALTH
;
A
#
# COMPACT_ATOMS: atom_id res chain seq x y z
N TRP A 1 11.51 7.48 11.78
CA TRP A 1 12.57 7.15 10.80
C TRP A 1 12.02 6.50 9.54
N GLY A 2 11.24 5.40 9.63
CA GLY A 2 10.66 4.73 8.44
C GLY A 2 9.91 5.67 7.48
N ALA A 3 8.92 6.42 7.98
CA ALA A 3 8.15 7.36 7.14
C ALA A 3 9.02 8.43 6.45
N PHE A 4 10.07 8.91 7.12
CA PHE A 4 11.01 9.87 6.52
C PHE A 4 11.80 9.24 5.38
N LEU A 5 12.34 8.03 5.58
CA LEU A 5 13.07 7.30 4.54
C LEU A 5 12.19 6.99 3.33
N THR A 6 10.95 6.56 3.54
CA THR A 6 10.01 6.28 2.45
C THR A 6 9.75 7.55 1.62
N THR A 7 9.47 8.68 2.26
CA THR A 7 9.22 9.96 1.56
C THR A 7 10.48 10.45 0.84
N PHE A 8 11.65 10.29 1.45
CA PHE A 8 12.93 10.64 0.84
C PHE A 8 13.14 9.86 -0.47
N PHE A 9 13.03 8.53 -0.43
CA PHE A 9 13.19 7.70 -1.64
C PHE A 9 12.08 7.95 -2.68
N ALA A 10 10.83 8.16 -2.24
CA ALA A 10 9.72 8.48 -3.13
C ALA A 10 9.96 9.78 -3.91
N PHE A 11 10.51 10.81 -3.25
CA PHE A 11 10.87 12.07 -3.90
C PHE A 11 11.89 11.85 -5.03
N PHE A 12 12.98 11.14 -4.75
CA PHE A 12 13.98 10.83 -5.79
C PHE A 12 13.41 10.00 -6.93
N MET A 13 12.54 9.03 -6.63
CA MET A 13 11.88 8.20 -7.64
C MET A 13 11.00 9.05 -8.57
N ILE A 14 10.18 9.95 -8.02
CA ILE A 14 9.31 10.85 -8.81
C ILE A 14 10.14 11.77 -9.71
N VAL A 15 11.22 12.35 -9.17
CA VAL A 15 12.12 13.24 -9.94
C VAL A 15 12.81 12.46 -11.06
N ALA A 16 13.33 11.26 -10.77
CA ALA A 16 13.99 10.41 -11.75
C ALA A 16 13.03 9.96 -12.87
N THR A 17 11.82 9.50 -12.53
CA THR A 17 10.81 9.08 -13.51
C THR A 17 10.36 10.26 -14.37
N THR A 18 10.16 11.44 -13.78
CA THR A 18 9.81 12.65 -14.54
C THR A 18 10.93 13.07 -15.49
N ALA A 19 12.18 13.07 -15.03
CA ALA A 19 13.32 13.50 -15.85
C ALA A 19 13.63 12.54 -17.02
N THR A 20 13.26 11.26 -16.88
CA THR A 20 13.56 10.22 -17.89
C THR A 20 12.37 9.92 -18.78
N LEU A 21 11.26 9.43 -18.21
CA LEU A 21 10.11 8.92 -18.95
C LEU A 21 9.14 10.01 -19.39
N PHE A 22 8.86 11.00 -18.54
CA PHE A 22 7.88 12.05 -18.88
C PHE A 22 8.38 12.95 -20.02
N VAL A 23 9.68 13.26 -20.06
CA VAL A 23 10.31 14.03 -21.15
C VAL A 23 10.19 13.29 -22.50
N HIS A 24 10.18 11.95 -22.50
CA HIS A 24 10.15 11.13 -23.70
C HIS A 24 8.74 10.62 -24.05
N ASN A 25 7.70 11.05 -23.33
CA ASN A 25 6.29 10.64 -23.52
C ASN A 25 6.08 9.11 -23.58
N ILE A 26 6.89 8.34 -22.83
CA ILE A 26 6.75 6.88 -22.80
C ILE A 26 5.64 6.52 -21.81
N PRO A 27 4.51 5.91 -22.26
CA PRO A 27 3.46 5.48 -21.35
C PRO A 27 3.96 4.33 -20.47
N LEU A 28 3.72 4.43 -19.16
CA LEU A 28 4.01 3.37 -18.19
C LEU A 28 2.83 2.42 -18.11
N THR A 29 2.89 1.29 -18.82
CA THR A 29 1.84 0.27 -18.72
C THR A 29 2.29 -0.98 -17.96
N SER A 30 3.61 -1.21 -17.88
CA SER A 30 4.20 -2.34 -17.16
C SER A 30 5.52 -2.01 -16.47
N GLY A 31 5.87 -2.78 -15.43
CA GLY A 31 7.17 -2.72 -14.75
C GLY A 31 8.34 -3.13 -15.65
N GLU A 32 8.08 -3.97 -16.65
CA GLU A 32 9.07 -4.34 -17.68
C GLU A 32 9.41 -3.14 -18.57
N GLU A 33 8.40 -2.43 -19.07
CA GLU A 33 8.58 -1.20 -19.83
C GLU A 33 9.32 -0.15 -19.00
N ALA A 34 9.02 -0.04 -17.71
CA ALA A 34 9.74 0.86 -16.81
C ALA A 34 11.23 0.51 -16.69
N ALA A 35 11.58 -0.78 -16.60
CA ALA A 35 12.97 -1.24 -16.52
C ALA A 35 13.75 -0.96 -17.82
N LEU A 36 13.12 -1.24 -18.97
CA LEU A 36 13.70 -1.00 -20.29
C LEU A 36 13.82 0.50 -20.61
N ALA A 37 12.87 1.31 -20.18
CA ALA A 37 12.88 2.76 -20.39
C ALA A 37 13.98 3.47 -19.61
N ILE A 38 14.50 2.89 -18.52
CA ILE A 38 15.61 3.42 -17.73
C ILE A 38 16.98 3.03 -18.32
N GLU A 39 17.05 1.94 -19.09
CA GLU A 39 18.29 1.43 -19.71
C GLU A 39 19.08 2.49 -20.53
N PRO A 40 18.47 3.29 -21.43
CA PRO A 40 19.20 4.26 -22.24
C PRO A 40 19.71 5.47 -21.44
N PHE A 41 19.17 5.76 -20.26
CA PHE A 41 19.54 6.95 -19.47
C PHE A 41 20.57 6.65 -18.37
N ALA A 42 20.50 5.47 -17.77
CA ALA A 42 21.35 5.08 -16.65
C ALA A 42 22.26 3.87 -16.95
N GLY A 43 22.17 3.33 -18.17
CA GLY A 43 22.94 2.19 -18.65
C GLY A 43 22.31 0.83 -18.30
N LYS A 44 22.82 -0.23 -18.94
CA LYS A 44 22.34 -1.62 -18.80
C LYS A 44 22.35 -2.15 -17.37
N LEU A 45 23.32 -1.71 -16.56
CA LEU A 45 23.40 -2.08 -15.16
C LEU A 45 22.25 -1.48 -14.33
N ALA A 46 21.83 -0.25 -14.61
CA ALA A 46 20.75 0.41 -13.87
C ALA A 46 19.39 -0.26 -14.10
N GLY A 47 19.09 -0.68 -15.34
CA GLY A 47 17.89 -1.47 -15.64
C GLY A 47 17.86 -2.80 -14.86
N THR A 48 19.01 -3.45 -14.71
CA THR A 48 19.13 -4.70 -13.93
C THR A 48 18.89 -4.47 -12.44
N PHE A 49 19.49 -3.42 -11.86
CA PHE A 49 19.24 -3.05 -10.46
C PHE A 49 17.79 -2.65 -10.21
N PHE A 50 17.15 -1.97 -11.17
CA PHE A 50 15.74 -1.62 -11.08
C PHE A 50 14.83 -2.85 -11.10
N ALA A 51 15.10 -3.81 -12.00
CA ALA A 51 14.37 -5.08 -12.05
C ALA A 51 14.50 -5.87 -10.74
N ILE A 52 15.71 -5.97 -10.17
CA ILE A 52 15.95 -6.61 -8.86
C ILE A 52 15.20 -5.87 -7.75
N GLY A 53 15.19 -4.53 -7.79
CA GLY A 53 14.48 -3.69 -6.83
C GLY A 53 12.96 -3.92 -6.84
N ILE A 54 12.34 -3.91 -8.02
CA ILE A 54 10.90 -4.21 -8.18
C ILE A 54 10.59 -5.63 -7.71
N LEU A 55 11.42 -6.62 -8.07
CA LEU A 55 11.23 -8.00 -7.64
C LEU A 55 11.29 -8.13 -6.11
N ASN A 56 12.27 -7.49 -5.47
CA ASN A 56 12.40 -7.48 -4.01
C ASN A 56 11.21 -6.78 -3.33
N ALA A 57 10.80 -5.62 -3.84
CA ALA A 57 9.65 -4.87 -3.33
C ALA A 57 8.35 -5.68 -3.44
N GLY A 58 8.13 -6.35 -4.57
CA GLY A 58 6.98 -7.23 -4.77
C GLY A 58 6.98 -8.41 -3.80
N PHE A 59 8.13 -9.06 -3.61
CA PHE A 59 8.27 -10.18 -2.67
C PHE A 59 7.96 -9.74 -1.22
N MET A 60 8.56 -8.63 -0.77
CA MET A 60 8.26 -8.09 0.58
C MET A 60 6.79 -7.72 0.72
N GLY A 61 6.18 -7.11 -0.30
CA GLY A 61 4.76 -6.75 -0.31
C GLY A 61 3.86 -7.97 -0.14
N ILE A 62 4.11 -9.04 -0.91
CA ILE A 62 3.35 -10.28 -0.82
C ILE A 62 3.41 -10.88 0.59
N VAL A 63 4.60 -10.94 1.18
CA VAL A 63 4.80 -11.53 2.51
C VAL A 63 4.12 -10.69 3.60
N VAL A 64 4.37 -9.38 3.64
CA VAL A 64 3.83 -8.49 4.68
C VAL A 64 2.31 -8.42 4.61
N VAL A 65 1.74 -8.23 3.41
CA VAL A 65 0.28 -8.11 3.24
C VAL A 65 -0.42 -9.41 3.62
N SER A 66 0.08 -10.55 3.14
CA SER A 66 -0.53 -11.86 3.44
C SER A 66 -0.49 -12.18 4.93
N LEU A 67 0.61 -11.86 5.61
CA LEU A 67 0.71 -12.02 7.06
C LEU A 67 -0.29 -11.13 7.80
N CYS A 68 -0.31 -9.82 7.50
CA CYS A 68 -1.22 -8.87 8.14
C CYS A 68 -2.70 -9.28 7.97
N THR A 69 -3.08 -9.68 6.75
CA THR A 69 -4.45 -10.15 6.47
C THR A 69 -4.79 -11.42 7.24
N ALA A 70 -3.88 -12.40 7.27
CA ALA A 70 -4.09 -13.65 8.00
C ALA A 70 -4.24 -13.41 9.52
N TYR A 71 -3.47 -12.49 10.10
CA TYR A 71 -3.62 -12.09 11.50
C TYR A 71 -4.96 -11.40 11.78
N ALA A 72 -5.31 -10.40 10.97
CA ALA A 72 -6.56 -9.65 11.15
C ALA A 72 -7.79 -10.58 11.08
N LEU A 73 -7.78 -11.53 10.14
CA LEU A 73 -8.86 -12.52 10.03
C LEU A 73 -8.87 -13.51 11.19
N ALA A 74 -7.70 -13.99 11.64
CA ALA A 74 -7.64 -14.88 12.79
C ALA A 74 -8.21 -14.21 14.06
N GLU A 75 -7.85 -12.94 14.30
CA GLU A 75 -8.36 -12.14 15.42
C GLU A 75 -9.87 -11.88 15.28
N PHE A 76 -10.36 -11.57 14.08
CA PHE A 76 -11.79 -11.37 13.81
C PHE A 76 -12.64 -12.61 14.12
N PHE A 77 -12.15 -13.81 13.80
CA PHE A 77 -12.85 -15.06 14.11
C PHE A 77 -12.70 -15.50 15.58
N GLY A 78 -12.05 -14.71 16.44
CA GLY A 78 -11.89 -15.00 17.86
C GLY A 78 -10.99 -16.20 18.16
N LEU A 79 -10.26 -16.68 17.15
CA LEU A 79 -9.27 -17.74 17.29
C LEU A 79 -7.94 -17.06 17.64
N SER A 80 -7.25 -17.56 18.67
CA SER A 80 -5.92 -17.07 19.09
C SER A 80 -4.83 -17.48 18.08
N GLY A 81 -5.00 -17.15 16.80
CA GLY A 81 -4.07 -17.46 15.72
C GLY A 81 -2.83 -16.57 15.78
N SER A 82 -1.87 -16.92 16.64
CA SER A 82 -0.55 -16.31 16.70
C SER A 82 0.48 -17.15 15.92
N LEU A 83 1.50 -16.55 15.29
CA LEU A 83 2.61 -17.30 14.62
C LEU A 83 3.27 -18.34 15.53
N ASN A 84 3.20 -18.11 16.83
CA ASN A 84 3.76 -18.95 17.88
C ASN A 84 2.89 -20.17 18.24
N MET A 85 1.73 -20.38 17.60
CA MET A 85 0.90 -21.55 17.84
C MET A 85 1.13 -22.66 16.80
N PRO A 86 1.17 -23.93 17.22
CA PRO A 86 1.47 -25.05 16.33
C PRO A 86 0.41 -25.21 15.22
N TYR A 87 0.87 -25.71 14.07
CA TYR A 87 0.14 -25.98 12.82
C TYR A 87 -1.24 -26.64 12.99
N LYS A 88 -1.45 -27.35 14.11
CA LYS A 88 -2.68 -28.10 14.43
C LYS A 88 -3.82 -27.22 14.96
N GLN A 89 -3.56 -26.00 15.44
CA GLN A 89 -4.57 -25.13 16.08
C GLN A 89 -5.00 -23.94 15.21
N SER A 90 -4.21 -23.56 14.19
CA SER A 90 -4.43 -22.39 13.34
C SER A 90 -4.59 -22.72 11.85
N LYS A 91 -5.41 -23.74 11.53
CA LYS A 91 -5.70 -24.12 10.13
C LYS A 91 -6.19 -22.93 9.31
N ILE A 92 -7.01 -22.06 9.90
CA ILE A 92 -7.57 -20.89 9.22
C ILE A 92 -6.49 -19.89 8.83
N PHE A 93 -5.48 -19.64 9.67
CA PHE A 93 -4.37 -18.73 9.34
C PHE A 93 -3.57 -19.22 8.14
N TYR A 94 -3.15 -20.49 8.15
CA TYR A 94 -2.38 -21.08 7.04
C TYR A 94 -3.23 -21.20 5.77
N THR A 95 -4.52 -21.54 5.89
CA THR A 95 -5.44 -21.59 4.75
C THR A 95 -5.64 -20.22 4.13
N VAL A 96 -5.89 -19.16 4.92
CA VAL A 96 -6.03 -17.78 4.42
C VAL A 96 -4.75 -17.30 3.76
N PHE A 97 -3.60 -17.55 4.37
CA PHE A 97 -2.29 -17.21 3.81
C PHE A 97 -2.04 -17.91 2.47
N MET A 98 -2.24 -19.23 2.40
CA MET A 98 -2.10 -19.99 1.15
C MET A 98 -3.12 -19.54 0.09
N LEU A 99 -4.37 -19.31 0.49
CA LEU A 99 -5.42 -18.85 -0.41
C LEU A 99 -5.05 -17.50 -1.03
N GLN A 100 -4.54 -16.56 -0.24
CA GLN A 100 -4.13 -15.24 -0.72
C GLN A 100 -2.96 -15.31 -1.70
N LEU A 101 -1.98 -16.20 -1.44
CA LEU A 101 -0.88 -16.47 -2.38
C LEU A 101 -1.38 -17.10 -3.68
N VAL A 102 -2.26 -18.11 -3.60
CA VAL A 102 -2.81 -18.79 -4.78
C VAL A 102 -3.67 -17.84 -5.62
N ILE A 103 -4.52 -17.04 -4.98
CA ILE A 103 -5.33 -16.02 -5.66
C ILE A 103 -4.40 -15.01 -6.34
N GLY A 104 -3.40 -14.47 -5.62
CA GLY A 104 -2.43 -13.54 -6.20
C GLY A 104 -1.68 -14.12 -7.41
N ALA A 105 -1.28 -15.39 -7.33
CA ALA A 105 -0.62 -16.10 -8.42
C ALA A 105 -1.54 -16.31 -9.63
N ILE A 106 -2.81 -16.66 -9.40
CA ILE A 106 -3.81 -16.81 -10.47
C ILE A 106 -4.04 -15.46 -11.17
N PHE A 107 -4.24 -14.38 -10.41
CA PHE A 107 -4.41 -13.04 -10.98
C PHE A 107 -3.18 -12.57 -11.77
N ALA A 108 -1.97 -12.91 -11.31
CA ALA A 108 -0.74 -12.61 -12.03
C ALA A 108 -0.59 -13.41 -13.33
N LEU A 109 -1.23 -14.58 -13.46
CA LEU A 109 -1.14 -15.43 -14.64
C LEU A 109 -2.13 -15.05 -15.75
N ILE A 110 -3.11 -14.16 -15.48
CA ILE A 110 -4.11 -13.75 -16.47
C ILE A 110 -3.46 -12.80 -17.49
N PRO A 111 -3.28 -13.20 -18.77
CA PRO A 111 -2.68 -12.35 -19.78
C PRO A 111 -3.63 -11.18 -20.13
N GLY A 112 -3.10 -9.97 -20.20
CA GLY A 112 -3.84 -8.76 -20.60
C GLY A 112 -4.42 -7.95 -19.44
N LEU A 113 -4.27 -8.38 -18.18
CA LEU A 113 -4.63 -7.57 -17.02
C LEU A 113 -3.50 -6.57 -16.72
N SER A 114 -3.79 -5.27 -16.87
CA SER A 114 -2.81 -4.24 -16.54
C SER A 114 -2.60 -4.19 -15.02
N VAL A 115 -1.48 -4.75 -14.56
CA VAL A 115 -1.06 -4.70 -13.15
C VAL A 115 -1.03 -3.25 -12.65
N PHE A 116 -0.66 -2.31 -13.52
CA PHE A 116 -0.64 -0.89 -13.22
C PHE A 116 -2.06 -0.36 -12.92
N GLN A 117 -3.05 -0.64 -13.76
CA GLN A 117 -4.44 -0.21 -13.50
C GLN A 117 -5.00 -0.81 -12.21
N ILE A 118 -4.74 -2.10 -11.93
CA ILE A 118 -5.15 -2.74 -10.67
C ILE A 118 -4.51 -2.01 -9.48
N ALA A 119 -3.22 -1.68 -9.58
CA ALA A 119 -2.50 -0.99 -8.53
C ALA A 119 -3.06 0.42 -8.28
N VAL A 120 -3.42 1.16 -9.34
CA VAL A 120 -4.04 2.48 -9.23
C VAL A 120 -5.42 2.38 -8.57
N VAL A 121 -6.27 1.46 -9.03
CA VAL A 121 -7.61 1.25 -8.43
C VAL A 121 -7.49 0.84 -6.96
N THR A 122 -6.56 -0.06 -6.63
CA THR A 122 -6.32 -0.51 -5.25
C THR A 122 -5.82 0.64 -4.36
N GLN A 123 -4.98 1.52 -4.89
CA GLN A 123 -4.52 2.72 -4.18
C GLN A 123 -5.67 3.70 -3.93
N SER A 124 -6.54 3.92 -4.92
CA SER A 124 -7.74 4.75 -4.74
C SER A 124 -8.68 4.17 -3.67
N LEU A 125 -8.89 2.85 -3.64
CA LEU A 125 -9.66 2.18 -2.59
C LEU A 125 -9.01 2.31 -1.20
N ASN A 126 -7.68 2.24 -1.13
CA ASN A 126 -6.93 2.47 0.11
C ASN A 126 -7.09 3.93 0.60
N ALA A 127 -6.97 4.90 -0.30
CA ALA A 127 -7.21 6.31 0.00
C ALA A 127 -8.63 6.54 0.53
N MET A 128 -9.63 5.87 -0.05
CA MET A 128 -11.02 5.91 0.44
C MET A 128 -11.20 5.30 1.85
N SER A 129 -10.39 4.28 2.19
CA SER A 129 -10.43 3.60 3.49
C SER A 129 -9.67 4.36 4.59
N LEU A 130 -8.80 5.30 4.20
CA LEU A 130 -7.94 6.07 5.11
C LEU A 130 -8.74 6.89 6.14
N PRO A 131 -9.77 7.69 5.76
CA PRO A 131 -10.61 8.44 6.69
C PRO A 131 -11.26 7.58 7.76
N PHE A 132 -11.76 6.40 7.38
CA PHE A 132 -12.38 5.46 8.29
C PHE A 132 -11.37 4.97 9.32
N THR A 133 -10.20 4.53 8.87
CA THR A 133 -9.12 4.04 9.74
C THR A 133 -8.66 5.12 10.73
N PHE A 134 -8.44 6.35 10.25
CA PHE A 134 -8.04 7.48 11.10
C PHE A 134 -9.12 7.87 12.12
N TYR A 135 -10.39 7.84 11.74
CA TYR A 135 -11.50 8.10 12.66
C TYR A 135 -11.48 7.12 13.84
N PHE A 136 -11.34 5.81 13.57
CA PHE A 136 -11.24 4.80 14.63
C PHE A 136 -9.98 4.99 15.47
N LEU A 137 -8.84 5.28 14.83
CA LEU A 137 -7.58 5.52 15.53
C LEU A 137 -7.69 6.71 16.50
N ILE A 138 -8.28 7.83 16.08
CA ILE A 138 -8.48 8.99 16.96
C ILE A 138 -9.48 8.69 18.06
N LYS A 139 -10.58 7.99 17.74
CA LYS A 139 -11.58 7.61 18.74
C LYS A 139 -10.98 6.71 19.82
N LEU A 140 -10.12 5.77 19.43
CA LEU A 140 -9.44 4.85 20.35
C LEU A 140 -8.36 5.58 21.19
N THR A 141 -7.53 6.39 20.54
CA THR A 141 -6.44 7.14 21.21
C THR A 141 -6.95 8.26 22.13
N ASN A 142 -8.13 8.80 21.86
CA ASN A 142 -8.80 9.81 22.71
C ASN A 142 -9.62 9.16 23.85
N ASN A 143 -9.79 7.83 23.86
CA ASN A 143 -10.50 7.13 24.92
C ASN A 143 -9.60 6.90 26.14
N GLU A 144 -9.90 7.62 27.21
CA GLU A 144 -9.17 7.57 28.48
C GLU A 144 -9.24 6.20 29.16
N LYS A 145 -10.29 5.39 28.88
CA LYS A 145 -10.39 4.01 29.37
C LYS A 145 -9.41 3.04 28.71
N ILE A 146 -8.93 3.34 27.49
CA ILE A 146 -8.03 2.47 26.72
C ILE A 146 -6.57 2.96 26.82
N MET A 147 -6.35 4.28 26.77
CA MET A 147 -5.00 4.89 26.78
C MET A 147 -4.48 5.30 28.17
N GLY A 148 -5.35 5.39 29.18
CA GLY A 148 -4.95 5.72 30.56
C GLY A 148 -4.13 7.02 30.65
N LYS A 149 -2.91 6.94 31.21
CA LYS A 149 -1.98 8.09 31.39
C LYS A 149 -1.34 8.61 30.10
N TYR A 150 -1.44 7.89 28.97
CA TYR A 150 -0.86 8.30 27.67
C TYR A 150 -1.90 8.96 26.75
N LYS A 151 -2.94 9.56 27.33
CA LYS A 151 -3.96 10.31 26.59
C LYS A 151 -3.31 11.41 25.75
N ASN A 152 -3.80 11.56 24.53
CA ASN A 152 -3.36 12.59 23.61
C ASN A 152 -3.52 13.98 24.27
N ASN A 153 -2.43 14.75 24.35
CA ASN A 153 -2.44 16.09 24.95
C ASN A 153 -3.30 17.03 24.08
N THR A 154 -3.87 18.11 24.64
CA THR A 154 -4.79 19.01 23.92
C THR A 154 -4.18 19.55 22.61
N PHE A 155 -2.87 19.76 22.58
CA PHE A 155 -2.11 20.14 21.39
C PHE A 155 -2.05 19.03 20.33
N GLN A 156 -1.81 17.77 20.75
CA GLN A 156 -1.82 16.62 19.84
C GLN A 156 -3.23 16.31 19.32
N LYS A 157 -4.28 16.58 20.12
CA LYS A 157 -5.66 16.44 19.69
C LYS A 157 -6.02 17.45 18.60
N TYR A 158 -5.60 18.71 18.76
CA TYR A 158 -5.81 19.74 17.76
C TYR A 158 -5.04 19.46 16.47
N PHE A 159 -3.77 19.07 16.59
CA PHE A 159 -2.93 18.68 15.45
C PHE A 159 -3.48 17.45 14.72
N ALA A 160 -3.86 16.39 15.45
CA ALA A 160 -4.47 15.20 14.87
C ALA A 160 -5.81 15.50 14.19
N SER A 161 -6.61 16.41 14.75
CA SER A 161 -7.88 16.83 14.14
C SER A 161 -7.66 17.58 12.83
N ILE A 162 -6.67 18.49 12.77
CA ILE A 162 -6.29 19.19 11.54
C ILE A 162 -5.78 18.21 10.49
N CYS A 163 -4.86 17.30 10.85
CA CYS A 163 -4.36 16.28 9.95
C CYS A 163 -5.49 15.39 9.42
N THR A 164 -6.47 15.06 10.25
CA THR A 164 -7.62 14.25 9.84
C THR A 164 -8.52 14.99 8.87
N ILE A 165 -8.79 16.27 9.11
CA ILE A 165 -9.53 17.10 8.16
C ILE A 165 -8.78 17.16 6.82
N PHE A 166 -7.46 17.35 6.85
CA PHE A 166 -6.63 17.39 5.65
C PHE A 166 -6.64 16.05 4.90
N ILE A 167 -6.57 14.92 5.62
CA ILE A 167 -6.65 13.57 5.06
C ILE A 167 -8.04 13.31 4.47
N ILE A 168 -9.10 13.73 5.14
CA ILE A 168 -10.48 13.61 4.64
C ILE A 168 -10.62 14.41 3.34
N ILE A 169 -10.16 15.66 3.32
CA ILE A 169 -10.20 16.51 2.12
C ILE A 169 -9.40 15.85 0.99
N ALA A 170 -8.17 15.41 1.24
CA ALA A 170 -7.34 14.74 0.25
C ALA A 170 -7.97 13.43 -0.28
N SER A 171 -8.62 12.66 0.60
CA SER A 171 -9.31 11.41 0.23
C SER A 171 -10.55 11.70 -0.63
N VAL A 172 -11.32 12.74 -0.30
CA VAL A 172 -12.49 13.18 -1.08
C VAL A 172 -12.04 13.70 -2.45
N VAL A 173 -10.96 14.47 -2.52
CA VAL A 173 -10.39 14.94 -3.79
C VAL A 173 -9.92 13.76 -4.65
N SER A 174 -9.19 12.80 -4.07
CA SER A 174 -8.74 11.59 -4.77
C SER A 174 -9.91 10.75 -5.31
N LEU A 175 -11.01 10.65 -4.55
CA LEU A 175 -12.25 10.02 -5.00
C LEU A 175 -12.88 10.76 -6.17
N THR A 176 -12.99 12.09 -6.09
CA THR A 176 -13.59 12.87 -7.17
C THR A 176 -12.79 12.76 -8.46
N LEU A 177 -11.46 12.69 -8.38
CA LEU A 177 -10.59 12.51 -9.55
C LEU A 177 -10.70 11.09 -10.12
N THR A 178 -10.69 10.06 -9.27
CA THR A 178 -10.84 8.66 -9.72
C THR A 178 -12.21 8.43 -10.38
N ILE A 179 -13.28 9.01 -9.82
CA ILE A 179 -14.64 8.93 -10.38
C ILE A 179 -14.74 9.75 -11.68
N HIS A 180 -14.09 10.91 -11.75
CA HIS A 180 -14.07 11.71 -12.97
C HIS A 180 -13.37 10.97 -14.12
N ASP A 181 -12.18 10.41 -13.88
CA ASP A 181 -11.46 9.59 -14.87
C ASP A 181 -12.27 8.39 -15.33
N ALA A 182 -13.01 7.74 -14.41
CA ALA A 182 -13.88 6.61 -14.72
C ALA A 182 -15.17 6.98 -15.48
N LEU A 183 -15.55 8.26 -15.52
CA LEU A 183 -16.72 8.77 -16.27
C LEU A 183 -16.35 9.43 -17.60
N THR A 184 -15.08 9.81 -17.79
CA THR A 184 -14.56 10.40 -19.04
C THR A 184 -13.99 9.38 -20.03
N HIS A 185 -13.93 8.09 -19.65
CA HIS A 185 -13.62 6.94 -20.51
C HIS A 185 -14.82 6.01 -20.62
#